data_AF-A0A3P7IST1-F1
#
_entry.id   AF-A0A3P7IST1-F1
#
_cell.length_a   1.000
_cell.length_b   1.000
_cell.length_c   1.000
_cell.angle_alpha   90.00
_cell.angle_beta   90.00
_cell.angle_gamma   90.00
#
_symmetry.space_group_name_H-M   'P 1'
#
loop_
_entity.id
_entity.type
_entity.pdbx_description
1 polymer ?
#
loop_
_entity_poly.entity_id
_entity_poly.type
_entity_poly.pdbx_seq_one_letter_code
_entity_poly.pdbx_strand_id
1 'polypeptide(L)' 'MAQRVTYRRRLSYNTKSNKAKIVKTPGGRLVFQYLKKRGSVPKCKDTGVKLHGFINLQWIF' A
#
# COMPACT_ATOMS: atom_id res chain seq x y z
N MET A 1 -27.25 -3.86 -8.19
CA MET A 1 -25.98 -3.66 -8.94
C MET A 1 -24.96 -3.06 -7.97
N ALA A 2 -23.76 -3.64 -7.82
CA ALA A 2 -22.76 -3.14 -6.86
C ALA A 2 -22.01 -1.92 -7.41
N GLN A 3 -21.58 -1.00 -6.53
CA GLN A 3 -20.82 0.18 -6.94
C GLN A 3 -19.44 -0.26 -7.49
N ARG A 4 -19.20 -0.01 -8.78
CA ARG A 4 -17.93 -0.28 -9.45
C ARG A 4 -16.98 0.89 -9.30
N VAL A 5 -15.68 0.61 -9.34
CA VAL A 5 -14.60 1.60 -9.20
C VAL A 5 -13.58 1.41 -10.32
N THR A 6 -13.01 2.52 -10.78
CA THR A 6 -11.98 2.56 -11.81
C THR A 6 -10.66 3.09 -11.23
N TYR A 7 -9.54 2.66 -11.80
CA TYR A 7 -8.24 3.22 -11.43
C TYR A 7 -8.21 4.73 -11.71
N ARG A 8 -7.63 5.49 -10.77
CA ARG A 8 -7.51 6.96 -10.88
C ARG A 8 -6.22 7.40 -11.60
N ARG A 9 -5.20 6.53 -11.63
CA ARG A 9 -3.94 6.72 -12.37
C ARG A 9 -4.09 6.24 -13.81
N ARG A 10 -3.22 6.75 -14.68
CA ARG A 10 -3.16 6.33 -16.10
C ARG A 10 -2.78 4.86 -16.28
N LEU A 11 -2.02 4.28 -15.34
CA LEU A 11 -1.62 2.87 -15.40
C LEU A 11 -2.83 1.95 -15.16
N SER A 12 -3.19 1.18 -16.20
CA SER A 12 -4.31 0.24 -16.20
C SER A 12 -3.98 -1.14 -15.60
N TYR A 13 -2.70 -1.48 -15.49
CA TYR A 13 -2.25 -2.81 -15.05
C TYR A 13 -2.18 -2.96 -13.52
N ASN A 14 -2.41 -4.19 -13.04
CA ASN A 14 -2.28 -4.56 -11.63
C ASN A 14 -0.81 -4.86 -11.26
N THR A 15 -0.01 -3.80 -11.13
CA THR A 15 1.40 -3.92 -10.73
C THR A 15 1.58 -3.73 -9.22
N LYS A 16 2.73 -4.16 -8.68
CA LYS A 16 3.03 -4.04 -7.24
C LYS A 16 2.97 -2.59 -6.71
N SER A 17 3.25 -1.58 -7.55
CA SER A 17 3.15 -0.16 -7.22
C SER A 17 1.74 0.43 -7.41
N ASN A 18 0.85 -0.27 -8.11
CA ASN A 18 -0.51 0.16 -8.41
C ASN A 18 -1.56 -0.57 -7.58
N LYS A 19 -1.14 -1.33 -6.55
CA LYS A 19 -2.06 -1.94 -5.59
C LYS A 19 -2.83 -0.85 -4.84
N ALA A 20 -4.13 -1.05 -4.72
CA ALA A 20 -5.03 -0.11 -4.06
C ALA A 20 -6.01 -0.85 -3.15
N LYS A 21 -6.46 -0.17 -2.11
CA LYS A 21 -7.54 -0.61 -1.24
C LYS A 21 -8.79 0.18 -1.60
N ILE A 22 -9.93 -0.50 -1.66
CA ILE A 22 -11.23 0.16 -1.82
C ILE A 22 -11.66 0.65 -0.43
N VAL A 23 -11.89 1.95 -0.32
CA VAL A 23 -12.31 2.60 0.92
C VAL A 23 -13.66 3.28 0.71
N LYS A 24 -14.56 3.14 1.69
CA LYS A 24 -15.80 3.91 1.74
C LYS A 24 -15.46 5.30 2.23
N THR A 25 -15.74 6.30 1.41
CA THR A 25 -15.60 7.69 1.83
C THR A 25 -16.79 8.11 2.69
N PRO A 26 -16.66 9.17 3.51
CA PRO A 26 -17.78 9.73 4.28
C PRO A 26 -18.98 10.11 3.40
N GLY A 27 -18.73 10.54 2.16
CA GLY A 27 -19.79 10.83 1.17
C GLY A 27 -20.46 9.60 0.54
N GLY A 28 -20.27 8.41 1.11
CA GLY A 28 -20.96 7.18 0.67
C GLY A 28 -20.47 6.59 -0.65
N ARG A 29 -19.29 7.01 -1.16
CA ARG A 29 -18.72 6.51 -2.42
C ARG A 29 -17.56 5.55 -2.16
N LEU A 30 -17.48 4.47 -2.92
CA LEU A 30 -16.28 3.63 -2.97
C LEU A 30 -15.19 4.31 -3.80
N VAL A 31 -13.99 4.43 -3.21
CA VAL A 31 -12.83 5.06 -3.86
C VAL A 31 -11.60 4.19 -3.69
N PHE A 32 -10.77 4.09 -4.74
CA PHE A 32 -9.44 3.48 -4.65
C PHE A 32 -8.46 4.42 -3.96
N GLN A 33 -7.90 3.94 -2.85
CA GLN A 33 -6.74 4.54 -2.19
C GLN A 33 -5.51 3.70 -2.50
N TYR A 34 -4.48 4.33 -3.06
CA TYR A 34 -3.25 3.66 -3.46
C TYR A 34 -2.39 3.32 -2.25
N LEU A 35 -1.92 2.08 -2.20
CA LEU A 35 -1.00 1.62 -1.18
C LEU A 35 0.43 1.87 -1.65
N LYS A 36 1.25 2.45 -0.77
CA LYS A 36 2.69 2.46 -0.96
C LYS A 36 3.23 1.04 -0.79
N LYS A 37 4.36 0.74 -1.43
CA LYS A 37 5.05 -0.55 -1.23
C LYS A 37 5.46 -0.67 0.24
N ARG A 38 5.54 -1.90 0.75
CA ARG A 38 6.05 -2.14 2.10
C ARG A 38 7.58 -2.05 2.06
N GLY A 39 8.16 -1.22 2.91
CA GLY A 39 9.60 -1.17 3.13
C GLY A 39 10.11 -2.50 3.70
N SER A 40 11.38 -2.78 3.53
CA SER A 40 12.06 -3.86 4.23
C SER A 40 12.52 -3.38 5.60
N VAL A 41 12.38 -4.24 6.62
CA VAL A 41 12.99 -3.98 7.93
C VAL A 41 14.51 -4.11 7.81
N PRO A 42 15.31 -3.22 8.44
CA PRO A 42 16.76 -3.35 8.45
C PRO A 42 17.19 -4.69 9.06
N LYS A 43 18.21 -5.28 8.45
CA LYS A 43 18.84 -6.53 8.85
C LYS A 43 20.28 -6.27 9.25
N CYS A 44 20.82 -7.08 10.15
CA CYS A 44 22.25 -7.11 10.43
C CYS A 44 23.00 -7.52 9.15
N LYS A 45 24.10 -6.83 8.85
CA LYS A 45 24.88 -7.06 7.62
C LYS A 45 25.61 -8.40 7.64
N ASP A 46 26.06 -8.84 8.81
CA ASP A 46 26.88 -10.05 8.97
C ASP A 46 26.03 -11.31 9.16
N THR A 47 24.96 -11.24 9.96
CA THR A 47 24.11 -12.41 10.29
C THR A 47 22.81 -12.48 9.48
N GLY A 48 22.41 -11.40 8.80
CA GLY A 48 21.15 -11.31 8.06
C GLY A 48 19.89 -11.33 8.94
N VAL A 49 20.03 -11.36 10.27
CA VAL A 49 18.92 -11.38 11.21
C VAL A 49 18.25 -10.01 11.27
N LYS A 50 16.92 -10.00 11.42
CA LYS A 50 16.12 -8.79 11.56
C LYS A 50 16.52 -8.07 12.86
N LEU A 51 16.81 -6.77 12.77
CA LEU A 51 17.11 -5.98 13.96
C LEU A 51 15.82 -5.73 14.75
N HIS A 52 15.83 -6.11 16.03
CA HIS A 52 14.73 -5.84 16.95
C HIS A 52 14.72 -4.36 17.35
N GLY A 53 13.55 -3.79 17.64
CA GLY A 53 13.39 -2.38 18.01
C GLY A 53 13.25 -1.41 16.83
N PHE A 54 13.64 -1.79 15.61
CA PHE A 54 13.41 -0.98 14.41
C PHE A 54 12.03 -1.25 13.81
N ILE A 55 11.13 -0.26 13.90
CA ILE A 55 9.86 -0.27 13.17
C ILE A 55 10.14 0.14 11.71
N ASN A 56 9.51 -0.55 10.77
CA ASN A 56 9.54 -0.14 9.37
C ASN A 56 8.78 1.19 9.21
N LEU A 57 9.52 2.28 9.11
CA LEU A 57 8.97 3.61 8.86
C LEU A 57 8.54 3.74 7.39
N GLN A 58 7.44 3.08 7.04
CA GLN A 58 6.67 3.45 5.87
C GLN A 58 5.46 4.23 6.39
N TRP A 59 5.62 5.55 6.54
CA TRP A 59 4.53 6.43 6.97
C TRP A 59 3.29 6.16 6.12
N ILE A 60 2.28 5.62 6.80
CA ILE A 60 0.96 5.30 6.26
C ILE A 60 0.21 6.61 6.18
N PHE A 61 0.24 7.22 5.00
CA PHE A 61 -0.86 7.83 4.22
C PHE A 61 -0.27 8.31 2.87
#